data_AF-A0A8T0FJ96-F1
#
_entry.id   AF-A0A8T0FJ96-F1
#
_cell.length_a   1.000
_cell.length_b   1.000
_cell.length_c   1.000
_cell.angle_alpha   90.00
_cell.angle_beta   90.00
_cell.angle_gamma   90.00
#
_symmetry.space_group_name_H-M   'P 1'
#
loop_
_entity.id
_entity.type
_entity.pdbx_description
1 polymer ?
#
loop_
_entity_poly.entity_id
_entity_poly.type
_entity_poly.pdbx_seq_one_letter_code
_entity_poly.pdbx_strand_id
1 'polypeptide(L)'
;MSDSDSDSEAGASHISDEEIFRRKILMDGEGTGASQGIDNLLCSFIQWCDSEGQTDEEISEGYQNLLAQLDNLEFSCQKSDAARRANMRQLQEYDQMCADLESKIVDMEKTVAEKRLELEKAKKERLNKMKYDALGKIVSSLPSRQESMEKLAKIEEEIKILMAENEALQEKSDVREKQVRLLVTSARELKHKLREELEDWEGSDSD
;
A
#
# COMPACT_ATOMS: atom_id res chain seq x y z
N MET A 1 -53.04 26.92 -23.82
CA MET A 1 -53.22 25.50 -24.14
C MET A 1 -52.44 24.73 -23.09
N SER A 2 -52.96 24.63 -21.87
CA SER A 2 -54.08 23.80 -21.40
C SER A 2 -53.71 22.33 -21.36
N ASP A 3 -54.09 21.74 -20.22
CA ASP A 3 -54.20 20.31 -19.89
C ASP A 3 -52.96 19.73 -19.17
N SER A 4 -53.03 19.26 -17.93
CA SER A 4 -54.17 19.10 -17.01
C SER A 4 -53.65 18.61 -15.65
N ASP A 5 -54.09 19.27 -14.58
CA ASP A 5 -54.21 18.71 -13.24
C ASP A 5 -55.16 17.50 -13.27
N SER A 6 -54.66 16.31 -12.89
CA SER A 6 -55.40 15.08 -12.53
C SER A 6 -54.34 13.98 -12.36
N ASP A 7 -53.98 13.45 -11.19
CA ASP A 7 -54.85 12.97 -10.12
C ASP A 7 -54.14 13.11 -8.76
N SER A 8 -54.64 14.05 -7.96
CA SER A 8 -54.47 14.07 -6.51
C SER A 8 -55.72 13.46 -5.89
N GLU A 9 -55.88 12.14 -5.98
CA GLU A 9 -56.92 11.43 -5.21
C GLU A 9 -56.68 9.91 -5.17
N ALA A 10 -55.83 9.47 -4.25
CA ALA A 10 -55.86 8.11 -3.71
C ALA A 10 -55.25 8.07 -2.30
N GLY A 11 -55.60 9.04 -1.47
CA GLY A 11 -55.31 9.04 -0.04
C GLY A 11 -56.32 8.21 0.76
N ALA A 12 -56.58 6.97 0.35
CA ALA A 12 -57.47 6.05 1.05
C ALA A 12 -56.77 4.69 1.29
N SER A 13 -56.26 4.57 2.52
CA SER A 13 -56.21 3.33 3.30
C SER A 13 -55.47 2.10 2.74
N HIS A 14 -54.31 2.25 2.09
CA HIS A 14 -53.33 1.17 2.25
C HIS A 14 -52.68 1.39 3.62
N ILE A 15 -53.29 0.80 4.65
CA ILE A 15 -52.56 0.53 5.89
C ILE A 15 -51.32 -0.23 5.42
N SER A 16 -50.15 0.42 5.46
CA SER A 16 -48.90 -0.18 5.01
C SER A 16 -48.71 -1.49 5.78
N ASP A 17 -48.18 -2.54 5.15
CA ASP A 17 -47.91 -3.81 5.83
C ASP A 17 -47.11 -3.60 7.12
N GLU A 18 -46.28 -2.55 7.16
CA GLU A 18 -45.54 -2.09 8.34
C GLU A 18 -46.43 -1.57 9.48
N GLU A 19 -47.53 -0.90 9.13
CA GLU A 19 -48.56 -0.39 10.05
C GLU A 19 -49.48 -1.53 10.53
N ILE A 20 -49.77 -2.51 9.66
CA ILE A 20 -50.45 -3.76 10.03
C ILE A 20 -49.56 -4.57 10.97
N PHE A 21 -48.28 -4.71 10.65
CA PHE A 21 -47.29 -5.42 11.46
C PHE A 21 -47.07 -4.72 12.80
N ARG A 22 -46.97 -3.38 12.82
CA ARG A 22 -46.95 -2.61 14.07
C ARG A 22 -48.23 -2.77 14.88
N ARG A 23 -49.42 -2.70 14.29
CA ARG A 23 -50.69 -2.97 15.01
C ARG A 23 -50.76 -4.40 15.52
N LYS A 24 -50.30 -5.37 14.72
CA LYS A 24 -50.26 -6.78 15.08
C LYS A 24 -49.31 -7.02 16.25
N ILE A 25 -48.13 -6.41 16.24
CA ILE A 25 -47.18 -6.44 17.36
C ILE A 25 -47.73 -5.69 18.58
N LEU A 26 -48.45 -4.59 18.41
CA LEU A 26 -49.09 -3.88 19.52
C LEU A 26 -50.29 -4.63 20.12
N MET A 27 -51.01 -5.41 19.31
CA MET A 27 -52.13 -6.24 19.76
C MET A 27 -51.67 -7.59 20.32
N ASP A 28 -50.71 -8.26 19.69
CA ASP A 28 -50.15 -9.56 20.08
C ASP A 28 -48.92 -9.43 20.98
N GLY A 29 -48.47 -8.22 21.27
CA GLY A 29 -47.28 -7.95 22.07
C GLY A 29 -47.54 -8.27 23.53
N GLU A 30 -47.63 -9.58 23.82
CA GLU A 30 -47.59 -10.36 25.07
C GLU A 30 -48.19 -9.76 26.38
N GLY A 31 -48.70 -8.53 26.39
CA GLY A 31 -49.07 -7.78 27.59
C GLY A 31 -50.56 -7.43 27.66
N THR A 32 -51.26 -7.32 26.52
CA THR A 32 -52.72 -7.08 26.49
C THR A 32 -53.53 -8.36 26.75
N GLY A 33 -53.08 -9.51 26.24
CA GLY A 33 -53.77 -10.79 26.42
C GLY A 33 -53.71 -11.34 27.84
N ALA A 34 -52.58 -11.15 28.56
CA ALA A 34 -52.47 -11.56 29.96
C ALA A 34 -53.30 -10.69 30.90
N SER A 35 -53.33 -9.37 30.66
CA SER A 35 -54.21 -8.45 31.42
C SER A 35 -55.68 -8.78 31.20
N GLN A 36 -56.09 -9.01 29.95
CA GLN A 36 -57.46 -9.46 29.64
C GLN A 36 -57.78 -10.83 30.26
N GLY A 37 -56.81 -11.75 30.33
CA GLY A 37 -56.98 -13.04 30.99
C GLY A 37 -57.24 -12.90 32.50
N ILE A 38 -56.54 -11.98 33.17
CA ILE A 38 -56.76 -11.66 34.60
C ILE A 38 -58.13 -11.00 34.80
N ASP A 39 -58.49 -10.04 33.94
CA ASP A 39 -59.79 -9.36 33.99
C ASP A 39 -60.95 -10.35 33.78
N ASN A 40 -60.78 -11.30 32.85
CA ASN A 40 -61.76 -12.37 32.59
C ASN A 40 -61.86 -13.38 33.74
N LEU A 41 -60.74 -13.74 34.37
CA LEU A 41 -60.73 -14.59 35.56
C LEU A 41 -61.48 -13.90 36.71
N LEU A 42 -61.23 -12.61 36.91
CA LEU A 42 -61.90 -11.81 37.96
C LEU A 42 -63.41 -11.72 37.71
N CYS A 43 -63.83 -11.46 36.47
CA CYS A 43 -65.25 -11.43 36.11
C CYS A 43 -65.90 -12.82 36.30
N SER A 44 -65.23 -13.90 35.89
CA SER A 44 -65.70 -15.28 36.05
C SER A 44 -65.81 -15.66 37.53
N PHE A 45 -64.88 -15.21 38.37
CA PHE A 45 -64.91 -15.41 39.81
C PHE A 45 -66.09 -14.69 40.48
N ILE A 46 -66.32 -13.42 40.13
CA ILE A 46 -67.44 -12.64 40.66
C ILE A 46 -68.77 -13.29 40.26
N GLN A 47 -68.90 -13.73 38.99
CA GLN A 47 -70.09 -14.43 38.51
C GLN A 47 -70.31 -15.76 39.24
N TRP A 48 -69.25 -16.52 39.51
CA TRP A 48 -69.33 -17.76 40.30
C TRP A 48 -69.75 -17.51 41.76
N CYS A 49 -69.35 -16.38 42.36
CA CYS A 49 -69.78 -15.99 43.71
C CYS A 49 -71.24 -15.53 43.80
N ASP A 50 -71.80 -14.97 42.73
CA ASP A 50 -73.18 -14.42 42.68
C ASP A 50 -74.24 -15.47 42.32
N SER A 51 -73.84 -16.75 42.29
CA SER A 51 -74.64 -17.92 41.89
C SER A 51 -75.71 -18.31 42.92
N GLU A 52 -76.61 -17.41 43.29
CA GLU A 52 -77.77 -17.77 44.11
C GLU A 52 -78.79 -18.59 43.30
N GLY A 53 -78.90 -19.89 43.60
CA GLY A 53 -79.94 -20.78 43.04
C GLY A 53 -79.52 -21.74 41.92
N GLN A 54 -78.22 -21.87 41.64
CA GLN A 54 -77.66 -22.87 40.70
C GLN A 54 -77.65 -24.29 41.28
N THR A 55 -77.62 -25.30 40.41
CA THR A 55 -77.45 -26.70 40.83
C THR A 55 -75.99 -26.97 41.28
N ASP A 56 -75.80 -27.96 42.15
CA ASP A 56 -74.47 -28.36 42.65
C ASP A 56 -73.48 -28.71 41.50
N GLU A 57 -74.02 -29.17 40.37
CA GLU A 57 -73.28 -29.51 39.15
C GLU A 57 -72.74 -28.26 38.42
N GLU A 58 -73.53 -27.18 38.33
CA GLU A 58 -73.15 -25.91 37.71
C GLU A 58 -72.06 -25.19 38.53
N ILE A 59 -72.15 -25.25 39.86
CA ILE A 59 -71.16 -24.68 40.78
C ILE A 59 -69.81 -25.41 40.64
N SER A 60 -69.84 -26.73 40.51
CA SER A 60 -68.65 -27.57 40.29
C SER A 60 -67.99 -27.29 38.94
N GLU A 61 -68.77 -27.14 37.88
CA GLU A 61 -68.27 -26.82 36.53
C GLU A 61 -67.65 -25.42 36.48
N GLY A 62 -68.28 -24.42 37.12
CA GLY A 62 -67.73 -23.07 37.24
C GLY A 62 -66.39 -23.03 38.00
N TYR A 63 -66.25 -23.84 39.06
CA TYR A 63 -65.00 -23.97 39.81
C TYR A 63 -63.89 -24.63 38.99
N GLN A 64 -64.20 -25.69 38.21
CA GLN A 64 -63.23 -26.31 37.30
C GLN A 64 -62.77 -25.36 36.19
N ASN A 65 -63.69 -24.55 35.65
CA ASN A 65 -63.35 -23.52 34.67
C ASN A 65 -62.44 -22.44 35.27
N LEU A 66 -62.70 -22.00 36.51
CA LEU A 66 -61.84 -21.04 37.22
C LEU A 66 -60.41 -21.59 37.42
N LEU A 67 -60.30 -22.86 37.83
CA LEU A 67 -59.00 -23.54 37.94
C LEU A 67 -58.27 -23.61 36.59
N ALA A 68 -58.97 -23.99 35.52
CA ALA A 68 -58.38 -24.05 34.18
C ALA A 68 -57.91 -22.67 33.69
N GLN A 69 -58.65 -21.59 34.00
CA GLN A 69 -58.24 -20.23 33.69
C GLN A 69 -56.99 -19.81 34.49
N LEU A 70 -56.90 -20.19 35.75
CA LEU A 70 -55.72 -19.95 36.59
C LEU A 70 -54.48 -20.68 36.07
N ASP A 71 -54.61 -21.96 35.71
CA ASP A 71 -53.52 -22.77 35.15
C ASP A 71 -52.99 -22.18 33.84
N ASN A 72 -53.89 -21.69 32.98
CA ASN A 72 -53.53 -21.04 31.72
C ASN A 72 -52.78 -19.71 31.95
N LEU A 73 -53.19 -18.92 32.94
CA LEU A 73 -52.50 -17.69 33.32
C LEU A 73 -51.11 -17.97 33.91
N GLU A 74 -50.99 -18.99 34.75
CA GLU A 74 -49.71 -19.41 35.31
C GLU A 74 -48.76 -19.85 34.18
N PHE A 75 -49.24 -20.68 33.25
CA PHE A 75 -48.45 -21.11 32.10
C PHE A 75 -48.01 -19.93 31.22
N SER A 76 -48.90 -18.98 30.95
CA SER A 76 -48.58 -17.77 30.19
C SER A 76 -47.49 -16.93 30.87
N CYS A 77 -47.56 -16.76 32.20
CA CYS A 77 -46.56 -16.06 32.98
C CYS A 77 -45.19 -16.77 32.92
N GLN A 78 -45.17 -18.09 33.11
CA GLN A 78 -43.96 -18.90 33.01
C GLN A 78 -43.33 -18.82 31.61
N LYS A 79 -44.15 -18.83 30.56
CA LYS A 79 -43.70 -18.68 29.17
C LYS A 79 -43.06 -17.30 28.94
N SER A 80 -43.70 -16.22 29.40
CA SER A 80 -43.16 -14.86 29.28
C SER A 80 -41.83 -14.72 30.04
N ASP A 81 -41.73 -15.30 31.24
CA ASP A 81 -40.48 -15.30 32.00
C ASP A 81 -39.36 -16.07 31.30
N ALA A 82 -39.67 -17.23 30.70
CA ALA A 82 -38.73 -17.99 29.91
C ALA A 82 -38.25 -17.22 28.66
N ALA A 83 -39.16 -16.57 27.93
CA ALA A 83 -38.85 -15.72 26.79
C ALA A 83 -37.97 -14.53 27.20
N ARG A 84 -38.32 -13.84 28.29
CA ARG A 84 -37.52 -12.75 28.87
C ARG A 84 -36.11 -13.20 29.22
N ARG A 85 -35.94 -14.37 29.87
CA ARG A 85 -34.61 -14.93 30.17
C ARG A 85 -33.82 -15.26 28.92
N ALA A 86 -34.47 -15.79 27.88
CA ALA A 86 -33.82 -16.08 26.60
C ALA A 86 -33.36 -14.78 25.91
N ASN A 87 -34.21 -13.75 25.87
CA ASN A 87 -33.89 -12.45 25.30
C ASN A 87 -32.73 -11.77 26.05
N MET A 88 -32.69 -11.86 27.38
CA MET A 88 -31.57 -11.33 28.17
C MET A 88 -30.25 -12.02 27.84
N ARG A 89 -30.26 -13.35 27.64
CA ARG A 89 -29.07 -14.09 27.19
C ARG A 89 -28.64 -13.67 25.79
N GLN A 90 -29.57 -13.56 24.86
CA GLN A 90 -29.29 -13.11 23.50
C GLN A 90 -28.69 -11.70 23.49
N LEU A 91 -29.23 -10.78 24.31
CA LEU A 91 -28.70 -9.42 24.42
C LEU A 91 -27.23 -9.43 24.88
N GLN A 92 -26.90 -10.24 25.89
CA GLN A 92 -25.52 -10.38 26.37
C GLN A 92 -24.58 -10.97 25.31
N GLU A 93 -25.07 -11.94 24.53
CA GLU A 93 -24.30 -12.52 23.41
C GLU A 93 -24.08 -11.48 22.30
N TYR A 94 -25.07 -10.64 21.99
CA TYR A 94 -24.92 -9.55 21.03
C TYR A 94 -23.93 -8.49 21.52
N ASP A 95 -23.98 -8.11 22.80
CA ASP A 95 -23.03 -7.15 23.37
C ASP A 95 -21.59 -7.67 23.29
N GLN A 96 -21.38 -8.96 23.57
CA GLN A 96 -20.07 -9.62 23.41
C GLN A 96 -19.63 -9.64 21.95
N MET A 97 -20.53 -9.99 21.03
CA MET A 97 -20.23 -10.00 19.59
C MET A 97 -19.85 -8.59 19.10
N CYS A 98 -20.53 -7.55 19.56
CA CYS A 98 -20.21 -6.16 19.24
C CYS A 98 -18.81 -5.79 19.74
N ALA A 99 -18.47 -6.10 21.00
CA ALA A 99 -17.15 -5.85 21.54
C ALA A 99 -16.04 -6.60 20.76
N ASP A 100 -16.28 -7.85 20.39
CA ASP A 100 -15.35 -8.65 19.58
C ASP A 100 -15.16 -8.05 18.18
N LEU A 101 -16.23 -7.57 17.56
CA LEU A 101 -16.17 -6.90 16.25
C LEU A 101 -15.39 -5.59 16.34
N GLU A 102 -15.62 -4.77 17.38
CA GLU A 102 -14.87 -3.55 17.62
C GLU A 102 -13.37 -3.84 17.79
N SER A 103 -13.00 -4.85 18.58
CA SER A 103 -11.60 -5.26 18.73
C SER A 103 -10.99 -5.69 17.38
N LYS A 104 -11.72 -6.48 16.59
CA LYS A 104 -11.26 -6.91 15.26
C LYS A 104 -11.07 -5.74 14.30
N ILE A 105 -11.95 -4.74 14.35
CA ILE A 105 -11.81 -3.53 13.53
C ILE A 105 -10.52 -2.80 13.90
N VAL A 106 -10.25 -2.59 15.19
CA VAL A 106 -9.01 -1.94 15.65
C VAL A 106 -7.76 -2.73 15.21
N ASP A 107 -7.78 -4.06 15.33
CA ASP A 107 -6.67 -4.91 14.90
C ASP A 107 -6.46 -4.87 13.38
N MET A 108 -7.55 -4.84 12.61
CA MET A 108 -7.49 -4.68 11.15
C MET A 108 -6.93 -3.32 10.75
N GLU A 109 -7.36 -2.24 11.41
CA GLU A 109 -6.83 -0.89 11.15
C GLU A 109 -5.31 -0.82 11.43
N LYS A 110 -4.86 -1.41 12.54
CA LYS A 110 -3.45 -1.54 12.87
C LYS A 110 -2.69 -2.33 11.79
N THR A 111 -3.22 -3.47 11.38
CA THR A 111 -2.63 -4.31 10.34
C THR A 111 -2.52 -3.55 9.01
N VAL A 112 -3.54 -2.78 8.65
CA VAL A 112 -3.53 -1.93 7.45
C VAL A 112 -2.45 -0.86 7.55
N ALA A 113 -2.29 -0.21 8.71
CA ALA A 113 -1.23 0.77 8.93
C ALA A 113 0.17 0.16 8.77
N GLU A 114 0.40 -1.02 9.34
CA GLU A 114 1.65 -1.77 9.21
C GLU A 114 1.93 -2.14 7.74
N LYS A 115 0.94 -2.67 7.02
CA LYS A 115 1.07 -3.03 5.61
C LYS A 115 1.33 -1.83 4.70
N ARG A 116 0.76 -0.66 5.02
CA ARG A 116 1.09 0.59 4.31
C ARG A 116 2.55 0.98 4.51
N LEU A 117 3.08 0.84 5.72
CA LEU A 117 4.49 1.13 6.01
C LEU A 117 5.43 0.15 5.27
N GLU A 118 5.11 -1.14 5.28
CA GLU A 118 5.84 -2.16 4.52
C GLU A 118 5.84 -1.86 3.02
N LEU A 119 4.68 -1.46 2.47
CA LEU A 119 4.57 -1.09 1.07
C LEU A 119 5.46 0.10 0.71
N GLU A 120 5.50 1.13 1.55
CA GLU A 120 6.38 2.29 1.31
C GLU A 120 7.86 1.93 1.40
N LYS A 121 8.25 1.02 2.31
CA LYS A 121 9.61 0.49 2.35
C LYS A 121 9.95 -0.29 1.07
N ALA A 122 9.07 -1.19 0.64
CA ALA A 122 9.26 -1.98 -0.58
C ALA A 122 9.34 -1.09 -1.85
N LYS A 123 8.54 -0.01 -1.92
CA LYS A 123 8.64 0.98 -3.01
C LYS A 123 10.00 1.67 -3.04
N LYS A 124 10.52 2.09 -1.87
CA LYS A 124 11.86 2.69 -1.77
C LYS A 124 12.95 1.72 -2.21
N GLU A 125 12.89 0.46 -1.77
CA GLU A 125 13.82 -0.58 -2.18
C GLU A 125 13.78 -0.82 -3.69
N ARG A 126 12.58 -0.89 -4.28
CA ARG A 126 12.41 -1.02 -5.74
C ARG A 126 13.04 0.16 -6.48
N LEU A 127 12.80 1.39 -6.02
CA LEU A 127 13.39 2.58 -6.64
C LEU A 127 14.92 2.56 -6.54
N ASN A 128 15.45 2.19 -5.39
CA ASN A 128 16.89 2.05 -5.19
C ASN A 128 17.47 0.98 -6.11
N LYS A 129 16.83 -0.19 -6.21
CA LYS A 129 17.23 -1.24 -7.16
C LYS A 129 17.25 -0.74 -8.59
N MET A 130 16.22 -0.01 -9.04
CA MET A 130 16.21 0.58 -10.38
C MET A 130 17.35 1.58 -10.61
N LYS A 131 17.69 2.40 -9.61
CA LYS A 131 18.85 3.31 -9.68
C LYS A 131 20.15 2.53 -9.80
N TYR A 132 20.32 1.47 -9.02
CA TYR A 132 21.51 0.62 -9.09
C TYR A 132 21.59 -0.15 -10.41
N ASP A 133 20.48 -0.67 -10.94
CA ASP A 133 20.44 -1.34 -12.23
C ASP A 133 20.80 -0.37 -13.37
N ALA A 134 20.30 0.86 -13.32
CA ALA A 134 20.65 1.91 -14.29
C ALA A 134 22.14 2.27 -14.21
N LEU A 135 22.68 2.47 -13.01
CA LEU A 135 24.10 2.73 -12.82
C LEU A 135 24.95 1.54 -13.27
N GLY A 136 24.52 0.31 -12.97
CA GLY A 136 25.19 -0.93 -13.37
C GLY A 136 25.27 -1.06 -14.89
N LYS A 137 24.22 -0.69 -15.62
CA LYS A 137 24.25 -0.63 -17.09
C LYS A 137 25.31 0.35 -17.60
N ILE A 138 25.37 1.57 -17.02
CA ILE A 138 26.37 2.57 -17.39
C ILE A 138 27.78 2.06 -17.08
N VAL A 139 27.99 1.45 -15.91
CA VAL A 139 29.29 0.88 -15.52
C VAL A 139 29.68 -0.27 -16.45
N SER A 140 28.73 -1.09 -16.89
CA SER A 140 28.99 -2.20 -17.82
C SER A 140 29.33 -1.75 -19.24
N SER A 141 28.88 -0.57 -19.66
CA SER A 141 29.23 -0.01 -20.97
C SER A 141 30.60 0.66 -20.98
N LEU A 142 31.16 0.96 -19.80
CA LEU A 142 32.53 1.45 -19.69
C LEU A 142 33.52 0.27 -19.82
N PRO A 143 34.68 0.48 -20.48
CA PRO A 143 35.70 -0.54 -20.57
C PRO A 143 36.14 -0.95 -19.16
N SER A 144 36.47 -2.23 -18.98
CA SER A 144 36.96 -2.71 -17.70
C SER A 144 38.16 -1.88 -17.26
N ARG A 145 38.23 -1.59 -15.97
CA ARG A 145 39.37 -0.87 -15.39
C ARG A 145 40.70 -1.54 -15.78
N GLN A 146 40.70 -2.88 -15.82
CA GLN A 146 41.86 -3.67 -16.20
C GLN A 146 42.28 -3.42 -17.66
N GLU A 147 41.33 -3.45 -18.59
CA GLU A 147 41.61 -3.17 -20.01
C GLU A 147 42.12 -1.74 -20.23
N SER A 148 41.60 -0.78 -19.46
CA SER A 148 42.07 0.61 -19.52
C SER A 148 43.49 0.74 -18.97
N MET A 149 43.82 0.04 -17.88
CA MET A 149 45.17 0.00 -17.31
C MET A 149 46.16 -0.70 -18.25
N GLU A 150 45.77 -1.76 -18.95
CA GLU A 150 46.61 -2.43 -19.94
C GLU A 150 46.89 -1.54 -21.16
N LYS A 151 45.87 -0.80 -21.64
CA LYS A 151 46.06 0.20 -22.70
C LYS A 151 46.98 1.32 -22.25
N LEU A 152 46.83 1.81 -21.02
CA LEU A 152 47.72 2.81 -20.43
C LEU A 152 49.16 2.31 -20.41
N ALA A 153 49.40 1.10 -19.89
CA ALA A 153 50.74 0.51 -19.81
C ALA A 153 51.39 0.34 -21.19
N LYS A 154 50.61 -0.05 -22.21
CA LYS A 154 51.11 -0.12 -23.61
C LYS A 154 51.52 1.25 -24.14
N ILE A 155 50.67 2.26 -23.96
CA ILE A 155 50.96 3.63 -24.40
C ILE A 155 52.18 4.19 -23.67
N GLU A 156 52.31 3.94 -22.36
CA GLU A 156 53.49 4.34 -21.58
C GLU A 156 54.78 3.71 -22.10
N GLU A 157 54.72 2.44 -22.50
CA GLU A 157 55.87 1.75 -23.09
C GLU A 157 56.20 2.30 -24.50
N GLU A 158 55.20 2.54 -25.34
CA GLU A 158 55.38 3.18 -26.64
C GLU A 158 56.01 4.56 -26.52
N ILE A 159 55.58 5.36 -25.54
CA ILE A 159 56.17 6.68 -25.25
C ILE A 159 57.66 6.54 -24.89
N LYS A 160 58.02 5.57 -24.04
CA LYS A 160 59.43 5.36 -23.68
C LYS A 160 60.28 4.97 -24.89
N ILE A 161 59.77 4.09 -25.74
CA ILE A 161 60.46 3.66 -26.97
C ILE A 161 60.66 4.87 -27.90
N LEU A 162 59.61 5.66 -28.14
CA LEU A 162 59.69 6.86 -28.98
C LEU A 162 60.62 7.92 -28.39
N MET A 163 60.66 8.09 -27.07
CA MET A 163 61.61 9.00 -26.42
C MET A 163 63.05 8.56 -26.64
N ALA A 164 63.35 7.26 -26.48
CA ALA A 164 64.67 6.70 -26.73
C ALA A 164 65.08 6.81 -28.21
N GLU A 165 64.16 6.57 -29.15
CA GLU A 165 64.41 6.75 -30.58
C GLU A 165 64.69 8.22 -30.93
N ASN A 166 63.91 9.15 -30.36
CA ASN A 166 64.11 10.58 -30.56
C ASN A 166 65.46 11.04 -30.01
N GLU A 167 65.85 10.57 -28.82
CA GLU A 167 67.17 10.85 -28.23
C GLU A 167 68.31 10.32 -29.12
N ALA A 168 68.20 9.10 -29.64
CA ALA A 168 69.17 8.53 -30.56
C ALA A 168 69.26 9.28 -31.90
N LEU A 169 68.12 9.75 -32.44
CA LEU A 169 68.08 10.57 -33.64
C LEU A 169 68.69 11.96 -33.39
N GLN A 170 68.45 12.55 -32.22
CA GLN A 170 69.03 13.82 -31.83
C GLN A 170 70.56 13.70 -31.71
N GLU A 171 71.07 12.65 -31.07
CA GLU A 171 72.51 12.39 -30.98
C GLU A 171 73.13 12.24 -32.39
N LYS A 172 72.46 11.49 -33.27
CA LYS A 172 72.91 11.33 -34.67
C LYS A 172 72.90 12.66 -35.44
N SER A 173 71.91 13.51 -35.18
CA SER A 173 71.83 14.86 -35.77
C SER A 173 72.99 15.72 -35.28
N ASP A 174 73.28 15.74 -33.98
CA ASP A 174 74.37 16.49 -33.38
C ASP A 174 75.74 16.03 -33.91
N VAL A 175 75.94 14.73 -34.08
CA VAL A 175 77.17 14.18 -34.69
C VAL A 175 77.30 14.65 -36.13
N ARG A 176 76.23 14.62 -36.93
CA ARG A 176 76.26 15.11 -38.31
C ARG A 176 76.50 16.62 -38.38
N GLU A 177 75.91 17.40 -37.48
CA GLU A 177 76.17 18.84 -37.39
C GLU A 177 77.64 19.13 -37.09
N LYS A 178 78.24 18.38 -36.15
CA LYS A 178 79.67 18.45 -35.83
C LYS A 178 80.54 18.06 -37.03
N GLN A 179 80.19 16.99 -37.75
CA GLN A 179 80.90 16.55 -38.97
C GLN A 179 80.85 17.61 -40.08
N VAL A 180 79.67 18.19 -40.35
CA VAL A 180 79.51 19.26 -41.34
C VAL A 180 80.31 20.49 -40.93
N ARG A 181 80.26 20.88 -39.66
CA ARG A 181 81.04 22.01 -39.13
C ARG A 181 82.55 21.79 -39.30
N LEU A 182 83.03 20.56 -39.06
CA LEU A 182 84.42 20.18 -39.30
C LEU A 182 84.78 20.32 -40.78
N LEU A 183 83.99 19.72 -41.68
CA LEU A 183 84.21 19.81 -43.13
C LEU A 183 84.22 21.26 -43.65
N VAL A 184 83.30 22.10 -43.17
CA VAL A 184 83.25 23.52 -43.54
C VAL A 184 84.50 24.26 -43.04
N THR A 185 85.00 23.92 -41.85
CA THR A 185 86.22 24.53 -41.30
C THR A 185 87.44 24.11 -42.10
N SER A 186 87.61 22.81 -42.38
CA SER A 186 88.68 22.29 -43.23
C SER A 186 88.63 22.86 -44.65
N ALA A 187 87.44 23.04 -45.24
CA ALA A 187 87.30 23.68 -46.54
C ALA A 187 87.69 25.17 -46.50
N ARG A 188 87.39 25.89 -45.42
CA ARG A 188 87.87 27.28 -45.24
C ARG A 188 89.38 27.33 -45.06
N GLU A 189 89.96 26.43 -44.29
CA GLU A 189 91.41 26.33 -44.10
C GLU A 189 92.12 25.99 -45.41
N LEU A 190 91.61 25.04 -46.20
CA LEU A 190 92.14 24.74 -47.54
C LEU A 190 92.01 25.96 -48.47
N LYS A 191 90.87 26.66 -48.45
CA LYS A 191 90.70 27.90 -49.22
C LYS A 191 91.68 29.00 -48.75
N HIS A 192 91.98 29.05 -47.46
CA HIS A 192 92.93 30.00 -46.90
C HIS A 192 94.36 29.67 -47.34
N LYS A 193 94.76 28.40 -47.25
CA LYS A 193 96.06 27.92 -47.76
C LYS A 193 96.21 28.14 -49.26
N LEU A 194 95.20 27.80 -50.05
CA LEU A 194 95.20 28.07 -51.50
C LEU A 194 95.27 29.56 -51.82
N ARG A 195 94.72 30.43 -50.96
CA ARG A 195 94.86 31.88 -51.11
C ARG A 195 96.28 32.34 -50.74
N GLU A 196 96.85 31.84 -49.65
CA GLU A 196 98.24 32.12 -49.26
C GLU A 196 99.22 31.64 -50.33
N GLU A 197 99.05 30.42 -50.87
CA GLU A 197 99.85 29.88 -51.97
C GLU A 197 99.73 30.73 -53.26
N LEU A 198 98.55 31.31 -53.53
CA LEU A 198 98.35 32.21 -54.67
C LEU A 198 99.06 33.56 -54.45
N GLU A 199 98.98 34.11 -53.24
CA GLU A 199 99.67 35.34 -52.84
C GLU A 199 101.20 35.17 -52.84
N ASP A 200 101.70 34.00 -52.42
CA ASP A 200 103.13 33.64 -52.46
C ASP A 200 103.63 33.40 -53.90
N TRP A 201 102.78 32.83 -54.78
CA TRP A 201 103.11 32.63 -56.20
C TRP A 201 103.17 33.96 -56.98
N GLU A 202 102.19 34.86 -56.77
CA GLU A 202 102.20 36.22 -57.35
C GLU A 202 103.36 37.08 -56.81
N GLY A 203 103.81 36.83 -55.58
CA GLY A 203 105.02 37.43 -55.01
C GLY A 203 106.34 36.93 -55.61
N SER A 204 106.37 35.70 -56.15
CA SER A 204 107.58 35.10 -56.73
C SER A 204 107.84 35.50 -58.19
N ASP A 205 106.83 35.97 -58.92
CA ASP A 205 106.97 36.50 -60.28
C ASP A 205 107.41 38.00 -60.30
N SER A 206 107.63 38.61 -59.13
CA SER A 206 107.99 40.04 -58.97
C SER A 206 109.43 40.32 -58.49
N ASP A 207 110.33 39.33 -58.49
CA ASP A 207 111.78 39.51 -58.18
C ASP A 207 112.69 38.90 -59.27
#